data_AF-A0AAV0UHH3-F1
#
_entry.id   AF-A0AAV0UHH3-F1
#
_cell.length_a   1.000
_cell.length_b   1.000
_cell.length_c   1.000
_cell.angle_alpha   90.00
_cell.angle_beta   90.00
_cell.angle_gamma   90.00
#
_symmetry.space_group_name_H-M   'P 1'
#
loop_
_entity.id
_entity.type
_entity.pdbx_description
1 polymer ?
#
loop_
_entity_poly.entity_id
_entity_poly.type
_entity_poly.pdbx_seq_one_letter_code
_entity_poly.pdbx_strand_id
1 'polypeptide(L)'
;MAKLKRPVLQLYAQCLRSARRCPQWEQREMMKTYVRMKFRCEVNTQDPDRVQMLLADGREELERMNYYHSVYEAKQQQATSANASADAGAKESSRPSSCVQCRTAYPSREANFCANCGTKRPDSS
;
A
#
# COMPACT_ATOMS: atom_id res chain seq x y z
N MET A 1 -29.56 -2.62 5.43
CA MET A 1 -28.53 -2.32 4.40
C MET A 1 -27.67 -1.08 4.69
N ALA A 2 -28.24 0.11 4.95
CA ALA A 2 -27.45 1.35 5.08
C ALA A 2 -26.31 1.29 6.13
N LYS A 3 -26.52 0.59 7.25
CA LYS A 3 -25.52 0.41 8.32
C LYS A 3 -24.28 -0.40 7.87
N LEU A 4 -24.43 -1.34 6.95
CA LEU A 4 -23.34 -2.22 6.48
C LEU A 4 -22.61 -1.66 5.24
N LYS A 5 -23.21 -0.72 4.52
CA LYS A 5 -22.62 -0.10 3.32
C LYS A 5 -21.28 0.57 3.63
N ARG A 6 -21.19 1.32 4.73
CA ARG A 6 -19.96 2.02 5.13
C ARG A 6 -18.81 1.04 5.45
N PRO A 7 -19.01 0.01 6.30
CA PRO A 7 -18.02 -1.05 6.51
C PRO A 7 -17.53 -1.71 5.21
N VAL A 8 -18.43 -2.04 4.28
CA VAL A 8 -18.06 -2.64 2.98
C VAL A 8 -17.16 -1.71 2.16
N LEU A 9 -17.53 -0.43 2.06
CA LEU A 9 -16.71 0.56 1.33
C LEU A 9 -15.35 0.81 2.00
N GLN A 10 -15.31 0.80 3.34
CA GLN A 10 -14.06 0.93 4.08
C GLN A 10 -13.13 -0.25 3.82
N LEU A 11 -13.65 -1.48 3.88
CA LEU A 11 -12.86 -2.68 3.58
C LEU A 11 -12.37 -2.67 2.14
N TYR A 12 -13.24 -2.35 1.17
CA TYR A 12 -12.85 -2.22 -0.24
C TYR A 12 -11.69 -1.23 -0.43
N ALA A 13 -11.77 -0.05 0.20
CA ALA A 13 -10.72 0.95 0.12
C ALA A 13 -9.40 0.47 0.78
N GLN A 14 -9.48 -0.29 1.87
CA GLN A 14 -8.30 -0.89 2.51
C GLN A 14 -7.65 -1.94 1.60
N CYS A 15 -8.43 -2.82 0.98
CA CYS A 15 -7.91 -3.81 0.02
C CYS A 15 -7.21 -3.14 -1.17
N LEU A 16 -7.80 -2.07 -1.73
CA LEU A 16 -7.15 -1.31 -2.80
C LEU A 16 -5.87 -0.60 -2.36
N ARG A 17 -5.78 -0.14 -1.10
CA ARG A 17 -4.54 0.41 -0.55
C ARG A 17 -3.48 -0.67 -0.36
N SER A 18 -3.84 -1.85 0.14
CA SER A 18 -2.92 -2.99 0.22
C SER A 18 -2.38 -3.37 -1.15
N ALA A 19 -3.24 -3.47 -2.17
CA ALA A 19 -2.83 -3.79 -3.54
C ALA A 19 -1.75 -2.83 -4.10
N ARG A 20 -1.76 -1.54 -3.68
CA ARG A 20 -0.74 -0.57 -4.11
C ARG A 20 0.64 -0.82 -3.50
N ARG A 21 0.71 -1.57 -2.40
CA ARG A 21 1.96 -1.94 -1.71
C ARG A 21 2.69 -3.10 -2.40
N CYS A 22 2.08 -3.77 -3.38
CA CYS A 22 2.79 -4.78 -4.17
C CYS A 22 4.02 -4.15 -4.84
N PRO A 23 5.19 -4.79 -4.88
CA PRO A 23 6.40 -4.16 -5.42
C PRO A 23 6.33 -3.99 -6.94
N GLN A 24 5.82 -4.98 -7.67
CA GLN A 24 5.74 -4.97 -9.14
C GLN A 24 4.43 -4.36 -9.64
N TRP A 25 4.50 -3.61 -10.75
CA TRP A 25 3.34 -2.95 -11.32
C TRP A 25 2.28 -3.94 -11.80
N GLU A 26 2.66 -5.03 -12.49
CA GLU A 26 1.67 -6.02 -12.95
C GLU A 26 0.93 -6.64 -11.77
N GLN A 27 1.63 -6.91 -10.67
CA GLN A 27 1.03 -7.43 -9.45
C GLN A 27 0.07 -6.43 -8.80
N ARG A 28 0.38 -5.12 -8.81
CA ARG A 28 -0.54 -4.08 -8.31
C ARG A 28 -1.84 -4.06 -9.11
N GLU A 29 -1.76 -4.07 -10.43
CA GLU A 29 -2.94 -4.00 -11.30
C GLU A 29 -3.76 -5.29 -11.26
N MET A 30 -3.09 -6.44 -11.22
CA MET A 30 -3.74 -7.73 -10.99
C MET A 30 -4.53 -7.72 -9.67
N MET A 31 -3.91 -7.30 -8.56
CA MET A 31 -4.59 -7.31 -7.26
C MET A 31 -5.72 -6.28 -7.17
N LYS A 32 -5.58 -5.10 -7.77
CA LYS A 32 -6.71 -4.14 -7.89
C LYS A 32 -7.88 -4.74 -8.66
N THR A 33 -7.60 -5.45 -9.76
CA THR A 33 -8.61 -6.11 -10.59
C THR A 33 -9.29 -7.23 -9.82
N TYR A 34 -8.53 -8.06 -9.11
CA TYR A 34 -9.05 -9.12 -8.26
C TYR A 34 -9.97 -8.60 -7.16
N VAL A 35 -9.56 -7.55 -6.45
CA VAL A 35 -10.38 -6.89 -5.42
C VAL A 35 -11.69 -6.37 -6.02
N ARG A 36 -11.64 -5.67 -7.16
CA ARG A 36 -12.85 -5.20 -7.85
C ARG A 36 -13.79 -6.35 -8.22
N MET A 37 -13.23 -7.43 -8.76
CA MET A 37 -14.00 -8.61 -9.17
C MET A 37 -14.73 -9.23 -7.97
N LYS A 38 -14.02 -9.50 -6.86
CA LYS A 38 -14.59 -10.10 -5.65
C LYS A 38 -15.75 -9.29 -5.08
N PHE A 39 -15.59 -7.97 -4.95
CA PHE A 39 -16.66 -7.10 -4.44
C PHE A 39 -17.84 -7.01 -5.43
N ARG A 40 -17.58 -7.04 -6.74
CA ARG A 40 -18.64 -7.01 -7.76
C ARG A 40 -19.48 -8.29 -7.76
N CYS A 41 -18.88 -9.46 -7.50
CA CYS A 41 -19.60 -10.74 -7.43
C CYS A 41 -20.68 -10.75 -6.34
N GLU A 42 -20.51 -9.99 -5.26
CA GLU A 42 -21.43 -9.94 -4.12
C GLU A 42 -22.28 -8.66 -4.07
N VAL A 43 -22.31 -7.86 -5.16
CA VAL A 43 -22.97 -6.55 -5.16
C VAL A 43 -24.48 -6.60 -4.88
N ASN A 44 -25.12 -7.72 -5.23
CA ASN A 44 -26.56 -7.93 -5.07
C ASN A 44 -26.91 -8.66 -3.76
N THR A 45 -25.93 -8.97 -2.93
CA THR A 45 -26.15 -9.70 -1.68
C THR A 45 -26.93 -8.84 -0.70
N GLN A 46 -28.15 -9.29 -0.37
CA GLN A 46 -29.06 -8.52 0.49
C GLN A 46 -29.13 -8.99 1.94
N ASP A 47 -28.77 -10.25 2.16
CA ASP A 47 -28.76 -10.87 3.47
C ASP A 47 -27.68 -10.23 4.36
N PRO A 48 -28.07 -9.54 5.46
CA PRO A 48 -27.12 -8.88 6.33
C PRO A 48 -26.18 -9.83 7.05
N ASP A 49 -26.57 -11.07 7.33
CA ASP A 49 -25.72 -12.04 8.03
C ASP A 49 -24.63 -12.55 7.07
N ARG A 50 -25.00 -12.86 5.83
CA ARG A 50 -24.04 -13.12 4.76
C ARG A 50 -23.07 -11.97 4.54
N VAL A 51 -23.54 -10.71 4.53
CA VAL A 51 -22.66 -9.54 4.39
C VAL A 51 -21.67 -9.45 5.56
N GLN A 52 -22.09 -9.78 6.79
CA GLN A 52 -21.20 -9.79 7.95
C GLN A 52 -20.14 -10.89 7.86
N MET A 53 -20.52 -12.09 7.42
CA MET A 53 -19.56 -13.18 7.16
C MET A 53 -18.54 -12.77 6.11
N LEU A 54 -18.98 -12.27 4.95
CA LEU A 54 -18.10 -11.80 3.88
C LEU A 54 -17.15 -10.68 4.34
N LEU A 55 -17.63 -9.79 5.21
CA LEU A 55 -16.80 -8.75 5.82
C LEU A 55 -15.75 -9.33 6.78
N ALA A 56 -16.06 -10.41 7.50
CA ALA A 56 -15.11 -11.09 8.38
C ALA A 56 -14.03 -11.80 7.55
N ASP A 57 -14.45 -12.60 6.57
CA ASP A 57 -13.54 -13.32 5.66
C ASP A 57 -12.61 -12.34 4.92
N GLY A 58 -13.17 -11.26 4.38
CA GLY A 58 -12.40 -10.25 3.67
C GLY A 58 -11.42 -9.48 4.57
N ARG A 59 -11.69 -9.35 5.87
CA ARG A 59 -10.73 -8.79 6.83
C ARG A 59 -9.58 -9.75 7.08
N GLU A 60 -9.86 -11.04 7.26
CA GLU A 60 -8.82 -12.06 7.45
C GLU A 60 -7.89 -12.15 6.22
N GLU A 61 -8.46 -12.16 5.01
CA GLU A 61 -7.68 -12.15 3.77
C GLU A 61 -6.78 -10.90 3.66
N LEU A 62 -7.31 -9.73 4.04
CA LEU A 62 -6.57 -8.48 4.04
C LEU A 62 -5.44 -8.48 5.09
N GLU A 63 -5.68 -8.99 6.29
CA GLU A 63 -4.68 -9.14 7.34
C GLU A 63 -3.54 -10.03 6.88
N ARG A 64 -3.86 -11.16 6.25
CA ARG A 64 -2.88 -12.08 5.66
C ARG A 64 -2.04 -11.39 4.58
N MET A 65 -2.65 -10.60 3.71
CA MET A 65 -1.95 -9.81 2.70
C MET A 65 -1.02 -8.76 3.33
N ASN A 66 -1.50 -8.03 4.34
CA ASN A 66 -0.72 -7.04 5.06
C ASN A 66 0.47 -7.67 5.80
N TYR A 67 0.30 -8.86 6.36
CA TYR A 67 1.39 -9.63 6.94
C TYR A 67 2.48 -9.92 5.90
N TYR A 68 2.12 -10.41 4.71
CA TYR A 68 3.10 -10.63 3.64
C TYR A 68 3.84 -9.35 3.23
N HIS A 69 3.13 -8.22 3.13
CA HIS A 69 3.78 -6.92 2.87
C HIS A 69 4.77 -6.57 3.98
N SER A 70 4.43 -6.77 5.25
CA SER A 70 5.32 -6.45 6.38
C SER A 70 6.60 -7.29 6.37
N VAL A 71 6.50 -8.59 6.06
CA VAL A 71 7.66 -9.48 5.95
C VAL A 71 8.55 -9.05 4.79
N TYR A 72 7.97 -8.67 3.66
CA TYR A 72 8.73 -8.19 2.51
C TYR A 72 9.44 -6.86 2.79
N GLU A 73 8.75 -5.91 3.42
CA GLU A 73 9.30 -4.61 3.83
C GLU A 73 10.47 -4.79 4.84
N ALA A 74 10.31 -5.68 5.83
CA ALA A 74 11.37 -6.00 6.78
C ALA A 74 12.62 -6.56 6.10
N LYS A 75 12.46 -7.47 5.13
CA LYS A 75 13.57 -8.01 4.34
C LYS A 75 14.28 -6.93 3.52
N GLN A 76 13.55 -5.99 2.92
CA GLN A 76 14.16 -4.86 2.20
C GLN A 76 14.96 -3.92 3.11
N GLN A 77 14.47 -3.67 4.33
CA GLN A 77 15.17 -2.82 5.30
C GLN A 77 16.49 -3.44 5.76
N GLN A 78 16.53 -4.76 5.96
CA GLN A 78 17.77 -5.48 6.29
C GLN A 78 18.79 -5.41 5.13
N ALA A 79 18.33 -5.55 3.89
CA ALA A 79 19.21 -5.45 2.71
C ALA A 79 19.80 -4.04 2.51
N THR A 80 19.02 -2.98 2.81
CA THR A 80 19.48 -1.59 2.64
C THR A 80 20.39 -1.12 3.78
N SER A 81 20.18 -1.60 5.01
CA SER A 81 21.05 -1.27 6.16
C SER A 81 22.44 -1.92 6.10
N ALA A 82 22.59 -3.06 5.42
CA ALA A 82 23.91 -3.63 5.13
C ALA A 82 24.76 -2.75 4.19
N ASN A 83 24.12 -2.01 3.27
CA ASN A 83 24.79 -1.17 2.27
C ASN A 83 25.01 0.29 2.70
N ALA A 84 24.42 0.73 3.82
CA ALA A 84 24.52 2.12 4.31
C ALA A 84 25.80 2.40 5.13
N SER A 85 26.70 1.42 5.26
CA SER A 85 27.96 1.54 6.00
C SER A 85 29.08 2.26 5.24
N ALA A 86 28.84 2.64 3.99
CA ALA A 86 29.80 3.35 3.15
C ALA A 86 29.08 4.54 2.51
N ASP A 87 29.13 5.69 3.19
CA ASP A 87 29.28 7.03 2.60
C ASP A 87 28.71 8.08 3.58
N ALA A 88 29.52 8.45 4.57
CA ALA A 88 29.29 9.63 5.41
C ALA A 88 30.19 10.75 4.90
N GLY A 89 29.72 11.49 3.90
CA GLY A 89 30.44 12.60 3.30
C GLY A 89 29.50 13.65 2.70
N ALA A 90 29.69 14.90 3.14
CA ALA A 90 29.18 16.16 2.58
C ALA A 90 27.68 16.52 2.80
N LYS A 91 27.48 17.50 3.69
CA LYS A 91 26.32 18.39 3.74
C LYS A 91 26.24 19.18 2.44
N GLU A 92 25.22 18.91 1.63
CA GLU A 92 24.74 19.85 0.62
C GLU A 92 23.22 19.77 0.57
N SER A 93 22.58 20.93 0.72
CA SER A 93 21.13 21.15 0.85
C SER A 93 20.38 20.71 -0.41
N SER A 94 20.22 19.40 -0.58
CA SER A 94 19.56 18.78 -1.72
C SER A 94 18.25 18.14 -1.30
N ARG A 95 17.20 18.30 -2.12
CA ARG A 95 15.87 17.70 -1.88
C ARG A 95 16.03 16.21 -1.57
N PRO A 96 15.37 15.68 -0.53
CA PRO A 96 15.61 14.33 -0.04
C PRO A 96 15.43 13.30 -1.16
N SER A 97 16.42 12.43 -1.36
CA SER A 97 16.44 11.42 -2.42
C SER A 97 15.42 10.29 -2.20
N SER A 98 14.89 10.16 -0.98
CA SER A 98 13.91 9.15 -0.60
C SER A 98 12.68 9.77 0.10
N CYS A 99 11.55 9.08 -0.02
CA CYS A 99 10.30 9.49 0.60
C CYS A 99 10.36 9.34 2.13
N VAL A 100 10.03 10.41 2.86
CA VAL A 100 10.04 10.39 4.35
C VAL A 100 9.04 9.40 4.96
N GLN A 101 7.98 9.04 4.24
CA GLN A 101 6.93 8.14 4.74
C GLN A 101 7.25 6.66 4.51
N CYS A 102 7.73 6.30 3.33
CA CYS A 102 7.94 4.89 2.95
C CYS A 102 9.38 4.57 2.56
N ARG A 103 10.31 5.52 2.68
CA ARG A 103 11.75 5.43 2.36
C ARG A 103 12.08 4.99 0.93
N THR A 104 11.08 4.90 0.04
CA THR A 104 11.29 4.61 -1.38
C THR A 104 11.99 5.77 -2.05
N ALA A 105 12.99 5.49 -2.89
CA ALA A 105 13.67 6.50 -3.70
C ALA A 105 12.70 7.20 -4.66
N TYR A 106 12.89 8.51 -4.85
CA TYR A 106 12.16 9.24 -5.89
C TYR A 106 12.67 8.82 -7.28
N PRO A 107 11.77 8.68 -8.27
CA PRO A 107 12.15 8.23 -9.61
C PRO A 107 13.00 9.26 -10.38
N SER A 108 12.88 10.55 -10.06
CA SER A 108 13.70 11.62 -10.64
C SER A 108 13.97 12.74 -9.63
N ARG A 109 14.89 13.64 -9.98
CA ARG A 109 15.17 14.86 -9.18
C ARG A 109 14.00 15.84 -9.21
N GLU A 110 13.22 15.91 -10.29
CA GLU A 110 12.05 16.79 -10.38
C GLU A 110 10.77 16.20 -9.76
N ALA A 111 10.76 14.92 -9.37
CA ALA A 111 9.56 14.26 -8.85
C ALA A 111 9.05 14.94 -7.57
N ASN A 112 7.83 15.48 -7.64
CA ASN A 112 7.15 16.17 -6.54
C ASN A 112 6.36 15.24 -5.61
N PHE A 113 6.09 14.00 -6.04
CA PHE A 113 5.34 13.01 -5.28
C PHE A 113 6.04 11.65 -5.31
N CYS A 114 5.89 10.89 -4.23
CA CYS A 114 6.44 9.54 -4.14
C CYS A 114 5.64 8.58 -5.05
N ALA A 115 6.31 7.91 -5.98
CA ALA A 115 5.68 6.93 -6.88
C ALA A 115 5.11 5.70 -6.16
N ASN A 116 5.54 5.44 -4.93
CA ASN A 116 5.07 4.31 -4.13
C ASN A 116 3.85 4.65 -3.27
N CYS A 117 3.89 5.76 -2.51
CA CYS A 117 2.84 6.10 -1.54
C CYS A 117 2.06 7.38 -1.84
N GLY A 118 2.44 8.16 -2.87
CA GLY A 118 1.78 9.41 -3.25
C GLY A 118 2.07 10.60 -2.32
N THR A 119 2.91 10.44 -1.30
CA THR A 119 3.27 11.54 -0.39
C THR A 119 4.05 12.63 -1.14
N LYS A 120 3.71 13.91 -0.88
CA LYS A 120 4.41 15.06 -1.44
C LYS A 120 5.85 15.11 -0.94
N ARG A 121 6.82 15.33 -1.84
CA ARG A 121 8.22 15.52 -1.50
C ARG A 121 8.38 16.86 -0.77
N PRO A 122 9.01 16.87 0.42
CA PRO A 122 9.32 18.13 1.08
C PRO A 122 10.36 18.91 0.28
N ASP A 123 10.18 20.21 0.19
CA ASP A 123 11.14 21.12 -0.44
C ASP A 123 12.29 21.41 0.53
N SER A 124 13.50 21.58 0.01
CA SER A 124 14.68 21.97 0.79
C SER A 124 14.48 23.41 1.27
N SER A 125 14.33 23.59 2.59
CA SER A 125 14.30 24.91 3.25
C SER A 125 15.70 25.44 3.50
#